data_AF-A0A8H7G411-F1
#
_entry.id   AF-A0A8H7G411-F1
#
_cell.length_a   1.000
_cell.length_b   1.000
_cell.length_c   1.000
_cell.angle_alpha   90.00
_cell.angle_beta   90.00
_cell.angle_gamma   90.00
#
_symmetry.space_group_name_H-M   'P 1'
#
loop_
_entity.id
_entity.type
_entity.pdbx_description
1 polymer ?
#
loop_
_entity_poly.entity_id
_entity_poly.type
_entity_poly.pdbx_seq_one_letter_code
_entity_poly.pdbx_strand_id
1 'polypeptide(L)'
;MQRIMSQQPTWWFNTEYYWINYPHWDMKPELKCYYLMQAAHWIQELLVLVMGLEKPRKDYAELVAHHIVTLWLVGWSYLVNLTLIGNAVYLSMDLPDSLLALSKLLNYMRYDRAKSVTFATLVVSWTYFRQWKNLHILYSVWTEFDLIPDQSKQWLPENGVWLVWWMKYQVFFPLFMLLLLNCFWYFLILRIMIRAFTAELDDSRSDDEGDGGETEDEQGKKKLERKK
;
A
#
# COMPACT_ATOMS: atom_id res chain seq x y z
N MET A 1 12.91 9.31 -5.64
CA MET A 1 12.08 9.36 -4.41
C MET A 1 12.84 9.89 -3.20
N GLN A 2 13.94 9.26 -2.76
CA GLN A 2 14.72 9.70 -1.58
C GLN A 2 15.20 11.17 -1.67
N ARG A 3 15.75 11.60 -2.82
CA ARG A 3 16.20 13.00 -3.03
C ARG A 3 15.08 14.04 -2.90
N ILE A 4 13.84 13.70 -3.24
CA ILE A 4 12.71 14.65 -3.19
C ILE A 4 12.24 14.81 -1.74
N MET A 5 12.16 13.69 -1.01
CA MET A 5 11.78 13.70 0.40
C MET A 5 12.83 14.37 1.28
N SER A 6 14.13 14.24 0.98
CA SER A 6 15.20 14.84 1.79
C SER A 6 15.26 16.36 1.68
N GLN A 7 14.60 16.92 0.68
CA GLN A 7 14.50 18.37 0.47
C GLN A 7 13.33 19.01 1.25
N GLN A 8 12.53 18.22 1.96
CA GLN A 8 11.33 18.66 2.69
C GLN A 8 11.52 18.48 4.20
N PRO A 9 10.91 19.34 5.04
CA PRO A 9 10.98 19.19 6.50
C PRO A 9 10.28 17.91 6.99
N THR A 10 9.44 17.30 6.15
CA THR A 10 8.75 16.03 6.39
C THR A 10 9.62 14.80 6.16
N TRP A 11 10.95 14.98 6.08
CA TRP A 11 11.89 13.87 5.89
C TRP A 11 11.63 12.78 6.94
N TRP A 12 11.47 11.55 6.45
CA TRP A 12 11.13 10.36 7.25
C TRP A 12 9.78 10.35 7.97
N PHE A 13 8.77 11.04 7.43
CA PHE A 13 7.41 11.15 8.01
C PHE A 13 7.40 11.88 9.36
N ASN A 14 8.17 12.96 9.47
CA ASN A 14 7.96 13.90 10.55
C ASN A 14 6.61 14.61 10.34
N THR A 15 5.62 14.19 11.11
CA THR A 15 4.19 14.49 10.91
C THR A 15 3.80 15.89 11.35
N GLU A 16 4.53 16.49 12.30
CA GLU A 16 4.24 17.83 12.80
C GLU A 16 4.27 18.87 11.67
N TYR A 17 5.22 18.71 10.73
CA TYR A 17 5.37 19.59 9.57
C TYR A 17 4.27 19.44 8.52
N TYR A 18 3.36 18.47 8.66
CA TYR A 18 2.15 18.42 7.85
C TYR A 18 1.16 19.52 8.20
N TRP A 19 1.25 20.07 9.40
CA TRP A 19 0.30 21.04 9.94
C TRP A 19 0.95 22.40 10.19
N ILE A 20 2.20 22.38 10.65
CA ILE A 20 2.99 23.58 10.87
C ILE A 20 3.19 24.30 9.52
N ASN A 21 3.05 25.63 9.54
CA ASN A 21 3.16 26.51 8.36
C ASN A 21 2.15 26.25 7.25
N TYR A 22 1.01 25.59 7.54
CA TYR A 22 -0.12 25.55 6.62
C TYR A 22 -0.69 26.97 6.39
N PRO A 23 -1.03 27.38 5.15
CA PRO A 23 -0.99 26.62 3.88
C PRO A 23 0.38 26.51 3.20
N HIS A 24 0.68 25.34 2.63
CA HIS A 24 1.94 25.07 1.91
C HIS A 24 1.86 25.51 0.45
N TRP A 25 2.02 26.80 0.21
CA TRP A 25 1.94 27.39 -1.15
C TRP A 25 3.11 27.04 -2.05
N ASP A 26 4.32 27.03 -1.49
CA ASP A 26 5.52 26.81 -2.28
C ASP A 26 5.77 25.31 -2.46
N MET A 27 5.60 24.84 -3.69
CA MET A 27 5.94 23.49 -4.08
C MET A 27 7.11 23.50 -5.06
N LYS A 28 8.26 22.99 -4.61
CA LYS A 28 9.47 22.85 -5.42
C LYS A 28 9.13 22.18 -6.77
N PRO A 29 9.69 22.66 -7.90
CA PRO A 29 9.37 22.13 -9.23
C PRO A 29 9.55 20.61 -9.37
N GLU A 30 10.59 20.05 -8.73
CA GLU A 30 10.84 18.60 -8.70
C GLU A 30 9.67 17.84 -8.04
N LEU A 31 9.18 18.34 -6.89
CA LEU A 31 8.06 17.75 -6.18
C LEU A 31 6.76 17.92 -6.97
N LYS A 32 6.55 19.09 -7.59
CA LYS A 32 5.38 19.33 -8.44
C LYS A 32 5.32 18.36 -9.61
N CYS A 33 6.44 18.17 -10.30
CA CYS A 33 6.54 17.22 -11.41
C CYS A 33 6.23 15.79 -10.95
N TYR A 34 6.87 15.33 -9.87
CA TYR A 34 6.61 14.01 -9.30
C TYR A 34 5.14 13.82 -8.91
N TYR A 35 4.57 14.79 -8.19
CA TYR A 35 3.19 14.72 -7.69
C TYR A 35 2.17 14.66 -8.83
N LEU A 36 2.33 15.50 -9.86
CA LEU A 36 1.42 15.53 -11.02
C LEU A 36 1.58 14.30 -11.91
N MET A 37 2.82 13.81 -12.08
CA MET A 37 3.06 12.57 -12.83
C MET A 37 2.44 11.37 -12.12
N GLN A 38 2.56 11.30 -10.79
CA GLN A 38 1.90 10.26 -10.00
C GLN A 38 0.38 10.38 -10.11
N ALA A 39 -0.17 11.59 -10.00
CA ALA A 39 -1.61 11.79 -10.18
C ALA A 39 -2.10 11.33 -11.57
N ALA A 40 -1.34 11.65 -12.63
CA ALA A 40 -1.66 11.22 -13.99
C ALA A 40 -1.61 9.68 -14.14
N HIS A 41 -0.62 9.02 -13.53
CA HIS A 41 -0.51 7.56 -13.51
C HIS A 41 -1.74 6.92 -12.84
N TRP A 42 -2.09 7.37 -11.64
CA TRP A 42 -3.24 6.85 -10.89
C TRP A 42 -4.58 7.09 -11.61
N ILE A 43 -4.73 8.23 -12.30
CA ILE A 43 -5.90 8.49 -13.15
C ILE A 43 -5.93 7.52 -14.33
N GLN A 44 -4.79 7.30 -14.98
CA GLN A 44 -4.68 6.35 -16.09
C GLN A 44 -5.02 4.91 -15.65
N GLU A 45 -4.58 4.48 -14.48
CA GLU A 45 -4.91 3.17 -13.92
C GLU A 45 -6.42 3.05 -13.63
N LEU A 46 -7.04 4.08 -13.02
CA LEU A 46 -8.49 4.10 -12.82
C LEU A 46 -9.24 4.00 -14.16
N LEU A 47 -8.80 4.73 -15.19
CA LEU A 47 -9.42 4.71 -16.51
C LEU A 47 -9.35 3.31 -17.14
N VAL A 48 -8.19 2.64 -17.04
CA VAL A 48 -8.02 1.25 -17.52
C VAL A 48 -8.97 0.29 -16.81
N LEU A 49 -9.14 0.46 -15.49
CA LEU A 49 -10.05 -0.37 -14.69
C LEU A 49 -11.51 -0.11 -15.08
N VAL A 50 -11.97 1.14 -15.08
CA VAL A 50 -13.37 1.51 -15.35
C VAL A 50 -13.79 1.17 -16.78
N MET A 51 -12.89 1.31 -17.75
CA MET A 51 -13.16 0.93 -19.14
C MET A 51 -13.10 -0.60 -19.38
N GLY A 52 -12.77 -1.39 -18.36
CA GLY A 52 -12.69 -2.85 -18.47
C GLY A 52 -11.61 -3.33 -19.43
N LEU A 53 -10.55 -2.55 -19.62
CA LEU A 53 -9.43 -2.91 -20.51
C LEU A 53 -8.57 -4.03 -19.93
N GLU A 54 -8.65 -4.26 -18.61
CA GLU A 54 -8.05 -5.41 -17.92
C GLU A 54 -9.14 -6.41 -17.49
N LYS A 55 -8.84 -7.72 -17.56
CA LYS A 55 -9.74 -8.77 -17.11
C LYS A 55 -10.06 -8.58 -15.61
N PRO A 56 -11.35 -8.51 -15.22
CA PRO A 56 -11.71 -8.24 -13.83
C PRO A 56 -11.19 -9.35 -12.91
N ARG A 57 -10.54 -8.92 -11.84
CA ARG A 57 -10.03 -9.80 -10.77
C ARG A 57 -11.12 -10.06 -9.74
N LYS A 58 -10.89 -11.00 -8.83
CA LYS A 58 -11.84 -11.33 -7.76
C LYS A 58 -12.04 -10.18 -6.76
N ASP A 59 -11.06 -9.29 -6.67
CA ASP A 59 -10.99 -8.10 -5.81
C ASP A 59 -11.25 -6.79 -6.58
N TYR A 60 -12.00 -6.86 -7.68
CA TYR A 60 -12.22 -5.71 -8.57
C TYR A 60 -12.94 -4.54 -7.88
N ALA A 61 -13.95 -4.82 -7.05
CA ALA A 61 -14.72 -3.78 -6.39
C ALA A 61 -13.87 -3.04 -5.34
N GLU A 62 -13.07 -3.77 -4.57
CA GLU A 62 -12.13 -3.25 -3.59
C GLU A 62 -11.04 -2.40 -4.27
N LEU A 63 -10.54 -2.85 -5.43
CA LEU A 63 -9.56 -2.11 -6.22
C LEU A 63 -10.13 -0.81 -6.77
N VAL A 64 -11.35 -0.80 -7.30
CA VAL A 64 -12.02 0.42 -7.77
C VAL A 64 -12.29 1.38 -6.62
N ALA A 65 -12.81 0.88 -5.49
CA ALA A 65 -13.04 1.68 -4.30
C ALA A 65 -11.75 2.32 -3.79
N HIS A 66 -10.64 1.58 -3.82
CA HIS A 66 -9.33 2.10 -3.49
C HIS A 66 -8.92 3.25 -4.40
N HIS A 67 -9.00 3.10 -5.73
CA HIS A 67 -8.62 4.17 -6.66
C HIS A 67 -9.47 5.43 -6.47
N ILE A 68 -10.77 5.27 -6.19
CA ILE A 68 -11.65 6.41 -5.89
C ILE A 68 -11.17 7.13 -4.62
N VAL A 69 -10.87 6.39 -3.55
CA VAL A 69 -10.41 6.96 -2.27
C VAL A 69 -9.02 7.60 -2.41
N THR A 70 -8.08 6.98 -3.12
CA THR A 70 -6.74 7.53 -3.30
C THR A 70 -6.75 8.77 -4.16
N LEU A 71 -7.49 8.78 -5.28
CA LEU A 71 -7.66 9.98 -6.11
C LEU A 71 -8.39 11.09 -5.39
N TRP A 72 -9.36 10.74 -4.54
CA TRP A 72 -10.02 11.71 -3.66
C TRP A 72 -9.03 12.36 -2.70
N LEU A 73 -8.23 11.56 -1.97
CA LEU A 73 -7.22 12.06 -1.03
C LEU A 73 -6.18 12.96 -1.71
N VAL A 74 -5.63 12.49 -2.83
CA VAL A 74 -4.64 13.23 -3.61
C VAL A 74 -5.26 14.53 -4.14
N GLY A 75 -6.40 14.43 -4.84
CA GLY A 75 -7.06 15.58 -5.45
C GLY A 75 -7.39 16.64 -4.42
N TRP A 76 -7.99 16.25 -3.29
CA TRP A 76 -8.27 17.18 -2.20
C TRP A 76 -7.00 17.75 -1.59
N SER A 77 -5.97 16.94 -1.34
CA SER A 77 -4.71 17.43 -0.77
C SER A 77 -4.01 18.47 -1.66
N TYR A 78 -4.18 18.38 -2.98
CA TYR A 78 -3.70 19.41 -3.91
C TYR A 78 -4.57 20.66 -3.87
N LEU A 79 -5.90 20.53 -3.86
CA LEU A 79 -6.83 21.66 -3.84
C LEU A 79 -6.74 22.50 -2.56
N VAL A 80 -6.53 21.85 -1.41
CA VAL A 80 -6.49 22.52 -0.11
C VAL A 80 -5.08 22.90 0.34
N ASN A 81 -4.07 22.77 -0.51
CA ASN A 81 -2.66 23.05 -0.18
C ASN A 81 -2.08 22.17 0.95
N LEU A 82 -2.54 20.91 1.08
CA LEU A 82 -1.99 19.88 1.97
C LEU A 82 -1.13 18.85 1.21
N THR A 83 -0.31 19.34 0.28
CA THR A 83 0.48 18.50 -0.65
C THR A 83 1.48 17.59 0.07
N LEU A 84 1.94 17.97 1.27
CA LEU A 84 2.86 17.18 2.08
C LEU A 84 2.24 15.86 2.57
N ILE A 85 0.98 15.89 3.01
CA ILE A 85 0.23 14.67 3.40
C ILE A 85 0.00 13.81 2.16
N GLY A 86 -0.45 14.40 1.06
CA GLY A 86 -0.65 13.68 -0.20
C GLY A 86 0.61 12.98 -0.70
N ASN A 87 1.77 13.64 -0.60
CA ASN A 87 3.06 13.06 -0.95
C ASN A 87 3.48 11.91 -0.01
N ALA A 88 3.19 12.01 1.29
CA ALA A 88 3.42 10.92 2.24
C ALA A 88 2.54 9.70 1.92
N VAL A 89 1.29 9.94 1.52
CA VAL A 89 0.36 8.90 1.07
C VAL A 89 0.93 8.20 -0.16
N TYR A 90 1.32 8.92 -1.22
CA TYR A 90 1.96 8.33 -2.41
C TYR A 90 3.18 7.47 -2.09
N LEU A 91 4.11 8.01 -1.30
CA LEU A 91 5.31 7.29 -0.90
C LEU A 91 5.01 5.97 -0.19
N SER A 92 3.99 5.99 0.69
CA SER A 92 3.58 4.78 1.40
C SER A 92 2.96 3.73 0.48
N MET A 93 2.39 4.14 -0.65
CA MET A 93 1.72 3.23 -1.60
C MET A 93 2.67 2.64 -2.64
N ASP A 94 3.47 3.48 -3.28
CA ASP A 94 4.22 3.09 -4.48
C ASP A 94 5.33 2.05 -4.17
N LEU A 95 5.93 2.11 -2.97
CA LEU A 95 7.08 1.27 -2.65
C LEU A 95 6.72 -0.23 -2.47
N PRO A 96 5.71 -0.61 -1.65
CA PRO A 96 5.24 -1.99 -1.60
C PRO A 96 4.72 -2.50 -2.95
N ASP A 97 4.07 -1.64 -3.74
CA ASP A 97 3.49 -2.04 -5.03
C ASP A 97 4.57 -2.37 -6.06
N SER A 98 5.68 -1.61 -6.05
CA SER A 98 6.87 -1.92 -6.84
C SER A 98 7.46 -3.29 -6.49
N LEU A 99 7.50 -3.64 -5.21
CA LEU A 99 7.97 -4.96 -4.73
C LEU A 99 6.99 -6.08 -5.09
N LEU A 100 5.68 -5.81 -5.08
CA LEU A 100 4.65 -6.76 -5.49
C LEU A 100 4.74 -7.06 -6.98
N ALA A 101 4.94 -6.04 -7.82
CA ALA A 101 5.17 -6.19 -9.26
C ALA A 101 6.46 -6.99 -9.53
N LEU A 102 7.54 -6.68 -8.81
CA LEU A 102 8.81 -7.41 -8.91
C LEU A 102 8.66 -8.88 -8.50
N SER A 103 7.95 -9.17 -7.41
CA SER A 103 7.69 -10.54 -6.95
C SER A 103 6.94 -11.36 -8.00
N LYS A 104 5.94 -10.77 -8.67
CA LYS A 104 5.21 -11.41 -9.78
C LYS A 104 6.14 -11.67 -10.97
N LEU A 105 6.95 -10.69 -11.36
CA LEU A 105 7.89 -10.82 -12.47
C LEU A 105 8.90 -11.97 -12.23
N LEU A 106 9.47 -12.05 -11.03
CA LEU A 106 10.39 -13.13 -10.65
C LEU A 106 9.70 -14.49 -10.64
N ASN A 107 8.43 -14.55 -10.25
CA ASN A 107 7.63 -15.76 -10.34
C ASN A 107 7.41 -16.21 -11.80
N TYR A 108 7.22 -15.28 -12.73
CA TYR A 108 7.14 -15.61 -14.17
C TYR A 108 8.47 -16.13 -14.73
N MET A 109 9.60 -15.59 -14.26
CA MET A 109 10.94 -16.04 -14.66
C MET A 109 11.38 -17.34 -13.99
N ARG A 110 10.59 -17.90 -13.06
CA ARG A 110 10.86 -19.15 -12.31
C ARG A 110 12.17 -19.10 -11.50
N TYR A 111 12.52 -17.94 -10.96
CA TYR A 111 13.65 -17.81 -10.03
C TYR A 111 13.20 -17.98 -8.57
N ASP A 112 13.14 -19.23 -8.10
CA ASP A 112 12.51 -19.57 -6.81
C ASP A 112 13.16 -18.91 -5.59
N ARG A 113 14.50 -18.87 -5.50
CA ARG A 113 15.19 -18.17 -4.40
C ARG A 113 14.91 -16.66 -4.40
N ALA A 114 15.02 -16.02 -5.56
CA ALA A 114 14.79 -14.58 -5.70
C ALA A 114 13.32 -14.21 -5.42
N LYS A 115 12.38 -15.08 -5.84
CA LYS A 115 10.96 -14.96 -5.53
C LYS A 115 10.72 -14.97 -4.01
N SER A 116 11.26 -15.95 -3.28
CA SER A 116 11.06 -16.06 -1.83
C SER A 116 11.63 -14.86 -1.07
N VAL A 117 12.83 -14.40 -1.45
CA VAL A 117 13.46 -13.19 -0.86
C VAL A 117 12.62 -11.95 -1.14
N THR A 118 12.13 -11.78 -2.37
CA THR A 118 11.31 -10.62 -2.74
C THR A 118 9.94 -10.66 -2.07
N PHE A 119 9.36 -11.85 -1.91
CA PHE A 119 8.10 -12.03 -1.20
C PHE A 119 8.24 -11.71 0.30
N ALA A 120 9.32 -12.15 0.96
CA ALA A 120 9.60 -11.76 2.35
C ALA A 120 9.78 -10.24 2.49
N THR A 121 10.54 -9.63 1.58
CA THR A 121 10.72 -8.17 1.51
C THR A 121 9.39 -7.45 1.27
N LEU A 122 8.49 -8.01 0.46
CA LEU A 122 7.14 -7.50 0.26
C LEU A 122 6.33 -7.50 1.56
N VAL A 123 6.34 -8.58 2.34
CA VAL A 123 5.61 -8.62 3.62
C VAL A 123 6.13 -7.56 4.60
N VAL A 124 7.45 -7.43 4.74
CA VAL A 124 8.07 -6.44 5.63
C VAL A 124 7.74 -5.01 5.18
N SER A 125 7.91 -4.71 3.90
CA SER A 125 7.60 -3.39 3.34
C SER A 125 6.10 -3.06 3.44
N TRP A 126 5.21 -4.01 3.18
CA TRP A 126 3.77 -3.83 3.33
C TRP A 126 3.40 -3.50 4.77
N THR A 127 3.95 -4.25 5.73
CA THR A 127 3.72 -4.03 7.16
C THR A 127 4.16 -2.62 7.57
N TYR A 128 5.35 -2.20 7.15
CA TYR A 128 5.88 -0.89 7.51
C TYR A 128 5.15 0.27 6.82
N PHE A 129 5.03 0.25 5.49
CA PHE A 129 4.50 1.39 4.73
C PHE A 129 2.96 1.42 4.72
N ARG A 130 2.30 0.29 4.47
CA ARG A 130 0.83 0.26 4.37
C ARG A 130 0.13 0.21 5.72
N GLN A 131 0.74 -0.37 6.76
CA GLN A 131 0.12 -0.42 8.09
C GLN A 131 0.68 0.65 9.01
N TRP A 132 1.96 0.56 9.37
CA TRP A 132 2.55 1.44 10.38
C TRP A 132 2.53 2.92 9.97
N LYS A 133 3.00 3.26 8.76
CA LYS A 133 3.01 4.68 8.31
C LYS A 133 1.62 5.25 8.09
N ASN A 134 0.66 4.48 7.58
CA ASN A 134 -0.71 4.95 7.41
C ASN A 134 -1.40 5.19 8.77
N LEU A 135 -1.19 4.29 9.76
CA LEU A 135 -1.63 4.51 11.14
C LEU A 135 -0.99 5.76 11.75
N HIS A 136 0.30 5.98 11.51
CA HIS A 136 1.01 7.16 11.99
C HIS A 136 0.47 8.47 11.38
N ILE A 137 0.16 8.49 10.08
CA ILE A 137 -0.49 9.63 9.43
C ILE A 137 -1.90 9.85 10.02
N LEU A 138 -2.67 8.78 10.23
CA LEU A 138 -4.00 8.87 10.81
C LEU A 138 -3.98 9.42 12.24
N TYR A 139 -3.00 8.99 13.05
CA TYR A 139 -2.74 9.52 14.38
C TYR A 139 -2.45 11.02 14.33
N SER A 140 -1.56 11.45 13.44
CA SER A 140 -1.23 12.86 13.22
C SER A 140 -2.47 13.70 12.84
N VAL A 141 -3.34 13.21 11.95
CA VAL A 141 -4.61 13.89 11.63
C VAL A 141 -5.50 14.03 12.87
N TRP A 142 -5.44 13.09 13.80
CA TRP A 142 -6.27 13.14 15.00
C TRP A 142 -5.69 14.04 16.10
N THR A 143 -4.37 14.05 16.31
CA THR A 143 -3.71 14.70 17.45
C THR A 143 -3.01 16.01 17.09
N GLU A 144 -2.48 16.13 15.88
CA GLU A 144 -1.64 17.25 15.44
C GLU A 144 -2.38 18.25 14.56
N PHE A 145 -3.64 17.98 14.20
CA PHE A 145 -4.47 18.93 13.42
C PHE A 145 -4.56 20.32 14.06
N ASP A 146 -4.53 20.40 15.39
CA ASP A 146 -4.63 21.67 16.09
C ASP A 146 -3.35 22.52 16.04
N LEU A 147 -2.23 21.96 15.54
CA LEU A 147 -0.97 22.68 15.28
C LEU A 147 -1.06 23.65 14.10
N ILE A 148 -2.14 23.60 13.32
CA ILE A 148 -2.41 24.59 12.26
C ILE A 148 -2.46 26.00 12.89
N PRO A 149 -1.81 27.01 12.30
CA PRO A 149 -1.92 28.39 12.78
C PRO A 149 -3.38 28.84 12.88
N ASP A 150 -3.78 29.50 13.97
CA ASP A 150 -5.19 29.89 14.18
C ASP A 150 -5.73 30.82 13.07
N GLN A 151 -4.85 31.63 12.48
CA GLN A 151 -5.15 32.48 11.33
C GLN A 151 -5.51 31.67 10.07
N SER A 152 -5.06 30.43 9.99
CA SER A 152 -5.33 29.49 8.90
C SER A 152 -6.50 28.54 9.19
N LYS A 153 -7.20 28.68 10.33
CA LYS A 153 -8.36 27.85 10.70
C LYS A 153 -9.68 28.41 10.17
N GLN A 154 -9.70 28.85 8.91
CA GLN A 154 -10.83 29.54 8.31
C GLN A 154 -11.08 29.07 6.87
N TRP A 155 -12.33 29.21 6.42
CA TRP A 155 -12.71 28.85 5.04
C TRP A 155 -12.63 30.10 4.14
N LEU A 156 -11.41 30.45 3.72
CA LEU A 156 -11.14 31.56 2.80
C LEU A 156 -10.39 31.05 1.56
N PRO A 157 -11.11 30.58 0.53
CA PRO A 157 -10.53 30.10 -0.72
C PRO A 157 -9.63 31.12 -1.43
N GLU A 158 -9.94 32.42 -1.32
CA GLU A 158 -9.16 33.51 -1.92
C GLU A 158 -7.71 33.54 -1.41
N ASN A 159 -7.52 33.21 -0.13
CA ASN A 159 -6.23 33.12 0.52
C ASN A 159 -5.74 31.66 0.59
N GLY A 160 -6.31 30.74 -0.18
CA GLY A 160 -5.96 29.31 -0.21
C GLY A 160 -5.98 28.61 1.15
N VAL A 161 -6.77 29.13 2.08
CA VAL A 161 -6.97 28.56 3.41
C VAL A 161 -8.31 27.84 3.43
N TRP A 162 -8.28 26.55 3.74
CA TRP A 162 -9.47 25.70 3.69
C TRP A 162 -9.76 24.95 5.00
N LEU A 163 -8.83 24.94 5.96
CA LEU A 163 -8.85 24.03 7.11
C LEU A 163 -9.70 24.53 8.27
N VAL A 164 -11.00 24.31 8.17
CA VAL A 164 -11.97 24.44 9.27
C VAL A 164 -12.10 23.14 10.07
N TRP A 165 -12.69 23.20 11.26
CA TRP A 165 -12.78 22.05 12.20
C TRP A 165 -13.31 20.75 11.57
N TRP A 166 -14.27 20.84 10.63
CA TRP A 166 -14.85 19.67 9.99
C TRP A 166 -13.96 19.04 8.91
N MET A 167 -12.96 19.78 8.39
CA MET A 167 -11.97 19.24 7.45
C MET A 167 -11.14 18.12 8.05
N LYS A 168 -10.96 18.13 9.38
CA LYS A 168 -10.33 17.02 10.10
C LYS A 168 -10.97 15.69 9.76
N TYR A 169 -12.31 15.64 9.75
CA TYR A 169 -13.06 14.44 9.39
C TYR A 169 -12.96 14.11 7.91
N GLN A 170 -12.98 15.13 7.04
CA GLN A 170 -12.79 14.94 5.61
C GLN A 170 -11.46 14.24 5.30
N VAL A 171 -10.37 14.59 6.01
CA VAL A 171 -9.05 13.97 5.81
C VAL A 171 -8.99 12.60 6.50
N PHE A 172 -9.56 12.47 7.70
CA PHE A 172 -9.50 11.25 8.50
C PHE A 172 -10.26 10.07 7.86
N PHE A 173 -11.51 10.27 7.43
CA PHE A 173 -12.36 9.15 6.97
C PHE A 173 -11.80 8.43 5.73
N PRO A 174 -11.35 9.12 4.66
CA PRO A 174 -10.78 8.47 3.50
C PRO A 174 -9.44 7.80 3.81
N LEU A 175 -8.59 8.38 4.67
CA LEU A 175 -7.36 7.71 5.14
C LEU A 175 -7.67 6.44 5.94
N PHE A 176 -8.70 6.48 6.78
CA PHE A 176 -9.14 5.30 7.52
C PHE A 176 -9.71 4.23 6.58
N MET A 177 -10.54 4.60 5.61
CA MET A 177 -11.07 3.67 4.59
C MET A 177 -9.94 3.04 3.77
N LEU A 178 -8.95 3.85 3.39
CA LEU A 178 -7.76 3.39 2.73
C LEU A 178 -6.99 2.37 3.59
N LEU A 179 -6.81 2.62 4.89
CA LEU A 179 -6.19 1.68 5.81
C LEU A 179 -6.96 0.34 5.88
N LEU A 180 -8.30 0.37 5.95
CA LEU A 180 -9.11 -0.86 5.95
C LEU A 180 -8.89 -1.70 4.69
N LEU A 181 -8.86 -1.07 3.52
CA LEU A 181 -8.57 -1.76 2.26
C LEU A 181 -7.15 -2.35 2.26
N ASN A 182 -6.16 -1.61 2.77
CA ASN A 182 -4.80 -2.12 2.92
C ASN A 182 -4.71 -3.30 3.91
N CYS A 183 -5.49 -3.32 4.99
CA CYS A 183 -5.62 -4.46 5.91
C CYS A 183 -6.23 -5.68 5.21
N PHE A 184 -7.25 -5.50 4.38
CA PHE A 184 -7.86 -6.57 3.59
C PHE A 184 -6.82 -7.27 2.70
N TRP A 185 -6.05 -6.50 1.91
CA TRP A 185 -5.00 -7.10 1.07
C TRP A 185 -3.85 -7.68 1.89
N TYR A 186 -3.49 -7.06 3.02
CA TYR A 186 -2.47 -7.61 3.92
C TYR A 186 -2.86 -8.99 4.45
N PHE A 187 -4.12 -9.18 4.82
CA PHE A 187 -4.64 -10.48 5.22
C PHE A 187 -4.45 -11.53 4.10
N LEU A 188 -4.71 -11.16 2.84
CA LEU A 188 -4.49 -12.06 1.70
C LEU A 188 -3.01 -12.41 1.53
N ILE A 189 -2.10 -11.44 1.68
CA ILE A 189 -0.65 -11.65 1.60
C ILE A 189 -0.19 -12.58 2.72
N LEU A 190 -0.62 -12.36 3.96
CA LEU A 190 -0.29 -13.22 5.10
C LEU A 190 -0.85 -14.62 4.92
N ARG A 191 -2.07 -14.77 4.38
CA ARG A 191 -2.65 -16.09 4.09
C ARG A 191 -1.81 -16.87 3.09
N ILE A 192 -1.30 -16.21 2.05
CA ILE A 192 -0.39 -16.84 1.06
C ILE A 192 0.92 -17.24 1.73
N MET A 193 1.47 -16.37 2.58
CA MET A 193 2.70 -16.63 3.32
C MET A 193 2.57 -17.84 4.24
N ILE A 194 1.51 -17.91 5.06
CA ILE A 194 1.26 -19.04 5.97
C ILE A 194 1.14 -20.33 5.18
N ARG A 195 0.39 -20.32 4.07
CA ARG A 195 0.23 -21.49 3.21
C ARG A 195 1.57 -21.97 2.61
N ALA A 196 2.44 -21.04 2.22
CA ALA A 196 3.76 -21.38 1.71
C ALA A 196 4.62 -22.04 2.79
N PHE A 197 4.64 -21.50 4.01
CA PHE A 197 5.37 -22.09 5.13
C PHE A 197 4.83 -23.46 5.54
N THR A 198 3.52 -23.66 5.58
CA THR A 198 2.94 -24.97 5.90
C THR A 198 3.26 -26.03 4.85
N ALA A 199 3.35 -25.65 3.57
CA ALA A 199 3.70 -26.58 2.50
C ALA A 199 5.18 -26.98 2.57
N GLU A 200 6.08 -26.03 2.83
CA GLU A 200 7.51 -26.33 3.03
C GLU A 200 7.74 -27.23 4.25
N LEU A 201 6.99 -27.00 5.33
CA LEU A 201 7.06 -27.84 6.53
C LEU A 201 6.59 -29.26 6.25
N ASP A 202 5.54 -29.44 5.45
CA ASP A 202 5.05 -30.78 5.05
C ASP A 202 6.09 -31.51 4.18
N ASP A 203 6.73 -30.80 3.24
CA ASP A 203 7.80 -31.33 2.39
C ASP A 203 9.03 -31.75 3.24
N SER A 204 9.46 -30.87 4.17
CA SER A 204 10.57 -31.17 5.09
C SER A 204 10.27 -32.30 6.08
N ARG A 205 8.99 -32.52 6.43
CA ARG A 205 8.56 -33.66 7.26
C ARG A 205 8.51 -34.95 6.46
N SER A 206 8.14 -34.90 5.17
CA SER A 206 8.23 -36.07 4.30
C SER A 206 9.66 -36.48 3.98
N ASP A 207 10.62 -35.55 3.99
CA ASP A 207 12.05 -35.84 3.87
C ASP A 207 12.67 -36.37 5.19
N ASP A 208 12.12 -36.00 6.37
CA ASP A 208 12.60 -36.44 7.69
C ASP A 208 12.01 -37.80 8.14
N GLU A 209 10.90 -38.25 7.53
CA GLU A 209 10.42 -39.64 7.66
C GLU A 209 11.10 -40.61 6.66
N GLY A 210 12.25 -40.21 6.11
CA GLY A 210 13.05 -40.93 5.12
C GLY A 210 14.31 -41.64 5.64
N ASP A 211 14.44 -41.92 6.94
CA ASP A 211 15.46 -42.86 7.45
C ASP A 211 15.03 -43.51 8.78
N GLY A 212 14.22 -44.57 8.71
CA GLY A 212 13.95 -45.41 9.88
C GLY A 212 12.65 -46.21 9.86
N GLY A 213 12.62 -47.28 9.06
CA GLY A 213 11.74 -48.43 9.33
C GLY A 213 10.66 -48.69 8.28
N GLU A 214 10.91 -49.70 7.44
CA GLU A 214 9.87 -50.40 6.68
C GLU A 214 8.73 -50.84 7.62
N THR A 215 7.48 -50.50 7.29
CA THR A 215 6.35 -51.41 7.51
C THR A 215 5.29 -51.21 6.43
N GLU A 216 4.84 -52.35 5.93
CA GLU A 216 4.04 -52.59 4.75
C GLU A 216 2.58 -52.16 4.96
N ASP A 217 2.03 -51.22 4.16
CA ASP A 217 0.58 -51.25 3.84
C ASP A 217 0.07 -50.34 2.68
N GLU A 218 0.88 -50.01 1.66
CA GLU A 218 0.37 -49.31 0.46
C GLU A 218 0.67 -49.98 -0.89
N GLN A 219 0.95 -51.30 -0.90
CA GLN A 219 0.97 -52.08 -2.15
C GLN A 219 -0.42 -52.46 -2.69
N GLY A 220 -1.51 -52.12 -1.98
CA GLY A 220 -2.88 -52.48 -2.36
C GLY A 220 -3.51 -51.68 -3.52
N LYS A 221 -3.07 -50.44 -3.78
CA LYS A 221 -3.71 -49.58 -4.81
C LYS A 221 -3.11 -49.66 -6.21
N LYS A 222 -1.86 -50.10 -6.37
CA LYS A 222 -1.22 -50.21 -7.70
C LYS A 222 -1.54 -51.50 -8.47
N LYS A 223 -2.25 -52.46 -7.88
CA LYS A 223 -2.63 -53.72 -8.56
C LYS A 223 -3.95 -53.64 -9.35
N LEU A 224 -4.73 -52.56 -9.23
CA LEU A 224 -6.03 -52.42 -9.91
C LEU A 224 -5.96 -51.68 -11.27
N GLU A 225 -4.90 -50.92 -11.56
CA GLU A 225 -4.74 -50.24 -12.85
C GLU A 225 -3.99 -51.05 -13.92
N ARG A 226 -3.48 -52.24 -13.57
CA ARG A 226 -2.78 -53.11 -14.52
C ARG A 226 -3.64 -54.26 -15.08
N LYS A 227 -4.96 -54.21 -14.85
CA LYS A 227 -5.94 -55.19 -15.33
C LYS A 227 -7.22 -54.59 -15.95
N LYS A 228 -7.16 -53.35 -16.42
CA LYS A 228 -8.13 -52.79 -17.37
C LYS A 228 -7.42 -52.41 -18.65
#